data_AF-A0A531KTB1-F1
#
_entry.id   AF-A0A531KTB1-F1
#
_cell.length_a   1.000
_cell.length_b   1.000
_cell.length_c   1.000
_cell.angle_alpha   90.00
_cell.angle_beta   90.00
_cell.angle_gamma   90.00
#
_symmetry.space_group_name_H-M   'P 1'
#
loop_
_entity.id
_entity.type
_entity.pdbx_description
1 polymer ?
#
loop_
_entity_poly.entity_id
_entity_poly.type
_entity_poly.pdbx_seq_one_letter_code
_entity_poly.pdbx_strand_id
1 'polypeptide(L)'
;ADIVGMSRRSFTRAFHRQTGLSLSTWRQQACLFAALPRLADGEPITRVALDLGYDSVPAFITMFKRMLGASPRLYMRGSRDNIRISNG
;
A
#
# COMPACT_ATOMS: atom_id res chain seq x y z
N ALA A 1 -2.06 0.69 26.34
CA ALA A 1 -3.06 1.48 25.61
C ALA A 1 -4.20 0.55 25.23
N ASP A 2 -5.20 0.46 26.11
CA ASP A 2 -6.46 -0.21 25.78
C ASP A 2 -7.22 0.71 24.84
N ILE A 3 -7.06 0.48 23.53
CA ILE A 3 -7.86 1.19 22.54
C ILE A 3 -9.28 0.62 22.64
N VAL A 4 -10.06 1.17 23.58
CA VAL A 4 -11.51 1.10 23.74
C VAL A 4 -12.05 -0.33 23.84
N GLY A 5 -12.70 -0.69 24.97
CA GLY A 5 -13.22 -2.03 25.33
C GLY A 5 -14.22 -2.68 24.34
N MET A 6 -13.83 -2.80 23.09
CA MET A 6 -14.58 -3.26 21.95
C MET A 6 -13.86 -4.49 21.40
N SER A 7 -14.58 -5.59 21.26
CA SER A 7 -14.03 -6.77 20.60
C SER A 7 -13.59 -6.45 19.17
N ARG A 8 -12.58 -7.17 18.66
CA ARG A 8 -12.10 -7.05 17.28
C ARG A 8 -13.24 -7.05 16.25
N ARG A 9 -14.27 -7.89 16.46
CA ARG A 9 -15.45 -7.96 15.59
C ARG A 9 -16.25 -6.66 15.57
N SER A 10 -16.46 -6.06 16.73
CA SER A 10 -17.18 -4.79 16.83
C SER A 10 -16.38 -3.64 16.22
N PHE A 11 -15.07 -3.64 16.40
CA PHE A 11 -14.19 -2.66 15.77
C PHE A 11 -14.25 -2.74 14.25
N THR A 12 -14.04 -3.92 13.66
CA THR A 12 -14.07 -4.09 12.20
C THR A 12 -15.42 -3.71 11.60
N ARG A 13 -16.54 -4.01 12.29
CA ARG A 13 -17.89 -3.62 11.83
C ARG A 13 -18.08 -2.10 11.88
N ALA A 14 -17.65 -1.46 12.97
CA ALA A 14 -17.73 0.00 13.10
C ALA A 14 -16.86 0.70 12.05
N PHE A 15 -15.63 0.21 11.84
CA PHE A 15 -14.71 0.70 10.82
C PHE A 15 -15.30 0.58 9.41
N HIS A 16 -15.86 -0.58 9.08
CA HIS A 16 -16.52 -0.80 7.79
C HIS A 16 -17.73 0.11 7.61
N ARG A 17 -18.54 0.33 8.65
CA ARG A 17 -19.68 1.25 8.58
C ARG A 17 -19.27 2.70 8.31
N GLN A 18 -18.09 3.11 8.80
CA GLN A 18 -17.60 4.48 8.61
C GLN A 18 -16.87 4.67 7.28
N THR A 19 -16.08 3.69 6.84
CA THR A 19 -15.19 3.82 5.67
C THR A 19 -15.72 3.13 4.41
N GLY A 20 -16.71 2.25 4.55
CA GLY A 20 -17.17 1.35 3.49
C GLY A 20 -16.17 0.24 3.13
N LEU A 21 -15.03 0.15 3.84
CA LEU A 21 -13.95 -0.76 3.52
C LEU A 21 -13.69 -1.75 4.66
N SER A 22 -13.21 -2.92 4.29
CA SER A 22 -12.59 -3.81 5.27
C SER A 22 -11.30 -3.17 5.79
N LEU A 23 -10.95 -3.43 7.07
CA LEU A 23 -9.72 -2.92 7.66
C LEU A 23 -8.47 -3.36 6.88
N SER A 24 -8.47 -4.57 6.32
CA SER A 24 -7.36 -5.08 5.52
C SER A 24 -7.23 -4.32 4.20
N THR A 25 -8.33 -4.08 3.48
CA THR A 25 -8.34 -3.27 2.24
C THR A 25 -7.85 -1.85 2.52
N TRP A 26 -8.36 -1.23 3.58
CA TRP A 26 -7.92 0.11 3.97
C TRP A 26 -6.43 0.15 4.28
N ARG A 27 -5.91 -0.82 5.05
CA ARG A 27 -4.47 -0.92 5.34
C ARG A 27 -3.65 -1.07 4.07
N GLN A 28 -4.11 -1.85 3.10
CA GLN A 28 -3.44 -2.02 1.81
C GLN A 28 -3.40 -0.71 1.02
N GLN A 29 -4.50 0.06 0.98
CA GLN A 29 -4.52 1.38 0.35
C GLN A 29 -3.58 2.38 1.04
N ALA A 30 -3.63 2.47 2.36
CA ALA A 30 -2.73 3.32 3.15
C ALA A 30 -1.26 2.97 2.90
N CYS A 31 -0.95 1.67 2.83
CA CYS A 31 0.38 1.18 2.51
C CYS A 31 0.86 1.64 1.12
N LEU A 32 -0.02 1.60 0.10
CA LEU A 32 0.33 2.10 -1.23
C LEU A 32 0.56 3.60 -1.26
N PHE A 33 -0.30 4.38 -0.60
CA PHE A 33 -0.13 5.84 -0.53
C PHE A 33 1.20 6.23 0.12
N ALA A 34 1.67 5.44 1.09
CA ALA A 34 3.00 5.64 1.68
C ALA A 34 4.15 5.11 0.78
N ALA A 35 3.94 4.00 0.06
CA ALA A 35 5.00 3.36 -0.73
C ALA A 35 5.27 4.04 -2.06
N LEU A 36 4.23 4.49 -2.77
CA LEU A 36 4.33 5.05 -4.12
C LEU A 36 5.32 6.23 -4.23
N PRO A 37 5.25 7.28 -3.40
CA PRO A 37 6.21 8.40 -3.50
C PRO A 37 7.65 7.93 -3.24
N ARG A 38 7.87 7.10 -2.23
CA ARG A 38 9.19 6.54 -1.88
C ARG A 38 9.80 5.73 -3.03
N LEU A 39 9.00 4.91 -3.68
CA LEU A 39 9.42 4.12 -4.83
C LEU A 39 9.68 5.01 -6.07
N ALA A 40 8.91 6.09 -6.25
CA ALA A 40 9.13 7.07 -7.31
C ALA A 40 10.48 7.80 -7.11
N ASP A 41 10.81 8.14 -5.87
CA ASP A 41 12.09 8.72 -5.44
C ASP A 41 13.28 7.74 -5.56
N GLY A 42 13.01 6.49 -5.96
CA GLY A 42 14.04 5.48 -6.21
C GLY A 42 14.49 4.74 -4.97
N GLU A 43 13.76 4.85 -3.86
CA GLU A 43 14.10 4.10 -2.65
C GLU A 43 14.03 2.58 -2.90
N PRO A 44 14.98 1.79 -2.37
CA PRO A 44 14.97 0.34 -2.53
C PRO A 44 13.69 -0.29 -1.98
N ILE A 45 13.04 -1.13 -2.81
CA ILE A 45 11.79 -1.84 -2.43
C ILE A 45 11.90 -2.62 -1.12
N THR A 46 13.08 -3.18 -0.82
CA THR A 46 13.34 -3.89 0.42
C THR A 46 13.14 -2.99 1.64
N ARG A 47 13.67 -1.76 1.58
CA ARG A 47 13.55 -0.78 2.66
C ARG A 47 12.11 -0.32 2.83
N VAL A 48 11.45 0.01 1.72
CA VAL A 48 10.03 0.40 1.72
C VAL A 48 9.14 -0.71 2.32
N ALA A 49 9.38 -1.98 1.96
CA ALA A 49 8.59 -3.10 2.48
C ALA A 49 8.76 -3.29 4.00
N LEU A 50 10.00 -3.27 4.49
CA LEU A 50 10.30 -3.45 5.92
C LEU A 50 9.74 -2.29 6.76
N ASP A 51 9.92 -1.05 6.31
CA ASP A 51 9.42 0.13 7.03
C ASP A 51 7.88 0.20 7.10
N LEU A 52 7.20 -0.43 6.14
CA LEU A 52 5.73 -0.56 6.13
C LEU A 52 5.23 -1.78 6.93
N GLY A 53 6.13 -2.47 7.63
CA GLY A 53 5.82 -3.58 8.54
C GLY A 53 5.51 -4.89 7.84
N TYR A 54 6.08 -5.14 6.65
CA TYR A 54 6.02 -6.44 6.01
C TYR A 54 7.21 -7.30 6.41
N ASP A 55 6.94 -8.56 6.79
CA ASP A 55 7.97 -9.53 7.18
C ASP A 55 8.87 -9.94 6.01
N SER A 56 8.45 -9.67 4.76
CA SER A 56 9.24 -9.98 3.58
C SER A 56 8.85 -9.13 2.36
N VAL A 57 9.83 -8.91 1.48
CA VAL A 57 9.64 -8.21 0.20
C VAL A 57 8.60 -8.92 -0.70
N PRO A 58 8.58 -10.26 -0.83
CA PRO A 58 7.56 -10.96 -1.62
C PRO A 58 6.13 -10.73 -1.10
N ALA A 59 5.93 -10.63 0.22
CA ALA A 59 4.61 -10.32 0.79
C ALA A 59 4.13 -8.93 0.39
N PHE A 60 5.03 -7.94 0.42
CA PHE A 60 4.76 -6.59 -0.08
C PHE A 60 4.46 -6.58 -1.58
N ILE A 61 5.28 -7.25 -2.41
CA ILE A 61 5.06 -7.32 -3.86
C ILE A 61 3.71 -7.97 -4.19
N THR A 62 3.33 -9.03 -3.48
CA THR A 62 2.03 -9.69 -3.67
C THR A 62 0.88 -8.75 -3.36
N MET A 63 0.95 -8.00 -2.25
CA MET A 63 -0.03 -6.99 -1.90
C MET A 63 -0.11 -5.89 -2.96
N PHE A 64 1.03 -5.36 -3.38
CA PHE A 64 1.10 -4.29 -4.37
C PHE A 64 0.48 -4.72 -5.71
N LYS A 65 0.86 -5.90 -6.20
CA LYS A 65 0.29 -6.49 -7.43
C LYS A 65 -1.21 -6.69 -7.34
N ARG A 66 -1.70 -7.19 -6.20
CA ARG A 66 -3.15 -7.41 -5.99
C ARG A 66 -3.93 -6.10 -6.08
N MET A 67 -3.35 -5.00 -5.63
CA MET A 67 -4.02 -3.71 -5.58
C MET A 67 -3.88 -2.88 -6.86
N LEU A 68 -2.73 -2.95 -7.54
CA LEU A 68 -2.41 -2.09 -8.69
C LEU A 68 -2.27 -2.86 -10.01
N GLY A 69 -2.46 -4.19 -10.00
CA GLY A 69 -2.42 -5.05 -11.18
C GLY A 69 -1.01 -5.35 -11.72
N ALA A 70 0.02 -4.64 -11.26
CA ALA A 70 1.40 -4.80 -11.73
C ALA A 70 2.42 -4.83 -10.58
N SER A 71 3.62 -5.39 -10.83
CA SER A 71 4.70 -5.32 -9.85
C SER A 71 5.22 -3.88 -9.69
N PRO A 72 5.79 -3.51 -8.53
CA PRO A 72 6.36 -2.17 -8.34
C PRO A 72 7.33 -1.75 -9.45
N ARG A 73 8.22 -2.67 -9.88
CA ARG A 73 9.18 -2.40 -10.94
C ARG A 73 8.53 -2.07 -12.29
N LEU A 74 7.49 -2.82 -12.67
CA LEU A 74 6.79 -2.58 -13.93
C LEU A 74 5.94 -1.31 -13.86
N TYR A 75 5.27 -1.10 -12.73
CA TYR A 75 4.46 0.10 -12.48
C TYR A 75 5.32 1.37 -12.58
N MET A 76 6.47 1.41 -11.90
CA MET A 76 7.38 2.57 -11.92
C MET A 76 8.02 2.80 -13.30
N ARG A 77 8.22 1.75 -14.10
CA ARG A 77 8.70 1.91 -15.48
C ARG A 77 7.64 2.62 -16.33
N GLY A 78 6.39 2.16 -16.29
CA GLY A 78 5.27 2.76 -17.03
C GLY A 78 4.98 4.21 -16.60
N SER A 79 5.06 4.52 -15.30
CA SER A 79 4.88 5.89 -14.81
C SER A 79 5.97 6.85 -15.32
N ARG A 80 7.22 6.40 -15.42
CA ARG A 80 8.33 7.20 -15.96
C ARG A 80 8.20 7.46 -17.46
N ASP A 81 7.61 6.54 -18.21
CA ASP A 81 7.39 6.71 -19.63
C ASP A 81 6.26 7.74 -19.90
N ASN A 82 5.24 7.80 -19.05
CA ASN A 82 4.14 8.76 -19.20
C ASN A 82 4.52 10.22 -18.90
N ILE A 83 5.45 10.46 -17.95
CA ILE A 83 5.93 11.82 -17.60
C ILE A 83 6.84 12.40 -18.69
N ARG A 84 7.53 11.56 -19.46
CA ARG A 84 8.45 12.02 -20.51
C ARG A 84 7.73 12.51 -21.77
N ILE A 85 6.51 12.05 -22.03
CA ILE A 85 5.72 12.43 -23.22
C ILE A 85 5.01 13.78 -23.02
N SER A 86 4.77 14.24 -21.78
CA SER A 86 4.09 15.53 -21.53
C SER A 86 5.02 16.74 -21.45
N ASN A 87 6.34 16.54 -21.57
CA ASN A 87 7.36 17.60 -21.53
C ASN A 87 8.03 17.83 -22.90
N GLY A 88 7.39 17.39 -23.99
CA GLY A 88 7.82 17.60 -25.37
C GLY A 88 6.80 18.41 -26.16
#